data_AF-A0A359HNC8-F1
#
_entry.id   AF-A0A359HNC8-F1
#
_cell.length_a   1.000
_cell.length_b   1.000
_cell.length_c   1.000
_cell.angle_alpha   90.00
_cell.angle_beta   90.00
_cell.angle_gamma   90.00
#
_symmetry.space_group_name_H-M   'P 1'
#
loop_
_entity.id
_entity.type
_entity.pdbx_description
1 polymer ?
#
loop_
_entity_poly.entity_id
_entity_poly.type
_entity_poly.pdbx_seq_one_letter_code
_entity_poly.pdbx_strand_id
1 'polypeptide(L)'
;MPRVLNQFENYPFWQTLFSECGLQVELSAPSSNAIYEQGAAAIMSENLCFPAKLVSGHIFDLMARGVDRIFYPMVFFEQKEFSDADNCFNCPVVS
;
A
#
# COMPACT_ATOMS: atom_id res chain seq x y z
N MET A 1 -4.53 -2.16 -6.65
CA MET A 1 -4.07 -2.17 -5.25
C MET A 1 -2.58 -1.91 -5.20
N PRO A 2 -2.11 -0.96 -4.37
CA PRO A 2 -0.68 -0.66 -4.25
C PRO A 2 0.04 -1.79 -3.50
N ARG A 3 1.22 -2.19 -4.00
CA ARG A 3 2.08 -3.21 -3.38
C ARG A 3 2.89 -2.62 -2.23
N VAL A 4 2.27 -2.47 -1.06
CA VAL A 4 2.82 -1.76 0.11
C VAL A 4 2.55 -2.54 1.40
N LEU A 5 3.49 -2.50 2.36
CA LEU A 5 3.44 -3.07 3.73
C LEU A 5 2.29 -4.06 3.99
N ASN A 6 1.25 -3.66 4.73
CA ASN A 6 0.14 -4.52 5.16
C ASN A 6 -0.65 -5.14 4.00
N GLN A 7 -0.59 -4.54 2.81
CA GLN A 7 -1.22 -5.11 1.63
C GLN A 7 -0.53 -6.37 1.18
N PHE A 8 0.76 -6.60 1.47
CA PHE A 8 1.42 -7.87 1.14
C PHE A 8 0.83 -9.05 1.91
N GLU A 9 0.60 -8.87 3.21
CA GLU A 9 0.05 -9.90 4.09
C GLU A 9 -1.45 -10.09 3.84
N ASN A 10 -2.19 -8.99 3.71
CA ASN A 10 -3.64 -9.03 3.50
C ASN A 10 -4.03 -9.26 2.03
N TYR A 11 -3.08 -9.33 1.09
CA TYR A 11 -3.38 -9.49 -0.34
C TYR A 11 -4.27 -10.70 -0.64
N PRO A 12 -4.00 -11.92 -0.11
CA PRO A 12 -4.82 -13.09 -0.45
C PRO A 12 -6.29 -12.90 -0.05
N PHE A 13 -6.54 -12.24 1.08
CA PHE A 13 -7.88 -11.92 1.54
C PHE A 13 -8.57 -10.93 0.58
N TRP A 14 -7.92 -9.80 0.30
CA TRP A 14 -8.50 -8.76 -0.56
C TRP A 14 -8.69 -9.22 -2.01
N GLN A 15 -7.71 -9.95 -2.57
CA GLN A 15 -7.81 -10.51 -3.90
C GLN A 15 -9.01 -11.45 -4.01
N THR A 16 -9.18 -12.36 -3.03
CA THR A 16 -10.28 -13.32 -3.06
C THR A 16 -11.61 -12.59 -2.94
N LEU A 17 -11.74 -11.69 -1.95
CA LEU A 17 -12.95 -10.90 -1.74
C LEU A 17 -13.40 -10.16 -3.01
N PHE A 18 -12.49 -9.42 -3.64
CA PHE A 18 -12.83 -8.64 -4.84
C PHE A 18 -13.08 -9.53 -6.06
N SER A 19 -12.33 -10.61 -6.22
CA SER A 19 -12.55 -11.58 -7.31
C SER A 19 -13.92 -12.24 -7.20
N GLU A 20 -14.36 -12.63 -5.99
CA GLU A 20 -15.70 -13.19 -5.75
C GLU A 20 -16.81 -12.16 -5.97
N CYS A 21 -16.54 -10.86 -5.78
CA CYS A 21 -17.43 -9.78 -6.16
C CYS A 21 -17.43 -9.46 -7.68
N GLY A 22 -16.64 -10.16 -8.49
CA GLY A 22 -16.54 -9.94 -9.93
C GLY A 22 -15.67 -8.74 -10.33
N LEU A 23 -14.81 -8.24 -9.42
CA LEU A 23 -13.88 -7.16 -9.69
C LEU A 23 -12.51 -7.70 -10.08
N GLN A 24 -11.90 -7.11 -11.11
CA GLN A 24 -10.52 -7.41 -11.49
C GLN A 24 -9.54 -6.63 -10.61
N VAL A 25 -8.71 -7.35 -9.86
CA VAL A 25 -7.68 -6.74 -9.01
C VAL A 25 -6.37 -6.66 -9.77
N GLU A 26 -5.94 -5.44 -10.06
CA GLU A 26 -4.59 -5.18 -10.56
C GLU A 26 -3.66 -4.69 -9.46
N LEU A 27 -2.41 -5.14 -9.49
CA LEU A 27 -1.36 -4.68 -8.59
C LEU A 27 -0.45 -3.66 -9.26
N SER A 28 0.08 -2.72 -8.48
CA SER A 28 1.14 -1.83 -8.96
C SER A 28 2.40 -2.63 -9.36
N ALA A 29 3.32 -1.99 -10.10
CA ALA A 29 4.62 -2.56 -10.43
C ALA A 29 5.39 -2.99 -9.18
N PRO A 30 6.35 -3.93 -9.30
CA PRO A 30 7.33 -4.17 -8.26
C PRO A 30 8.03 -2.87 -7.85
N SER A 31 8.25 -2.70 -6.55
CA SER A 31 8.98 -1.55 -6.00
C SER A 31 10.35 -1.41 -6.67
N SER A 32 10.65 -0.21 -7.15
CA SER A 32 11.92 0.15 -7.76
C SER A 32 12.29 1.58 -7.39
N ASN A 33 13.57 1.95 -7.55
CA ASN A 33 14.02 3.33 -7.31
C ASN A 33 13.27 4.34 -8.19
N ALA A 34 12.91 3.97 -9.42
CA ALA A 34 12.13 4.83 -10.31
C ALA A 34 10.74 5.16 -9.74
N ILE A 35 10.04 4.16 -9.17
CA ILE A 35 8.75 4.38 -8.50
C ILE A 35 8.92 5.26 -7.26
N TYR A 36 9.98 5.02 -6.48
CA TYR A 36 10.29 5.85 -5.32
C TYR A 36 10.53 7.31 -5.71
N GLU A 37 11.35 7.57 -6.73
CA GLU A 37 11.67 8.93 -7.20
C GLU A 37 10.41 9.66 -7.68
N GLN A 38 9.55 8.96 -8.42
CA GLN A 38 8.26 9.49 -8.86
C GLN A 38 7.36 9.87 -7.68
N GLY A 39 7.29 9.02 -6.65
CA GLY A 39 6.53 9.29 -5.43
C GLY A 39 7.13 10.43 -4.61
N ALA A 40 8.45 10.43 -4.43
CA ALA A 40 9.18 11.44 -3.66
C ALA A 40 9.05 12.84 -4.27
N ALA A 41 9.04 12.96 -5.60
CA ALA A 41 8.86 14.23 -6.29
C ALA A 41 7.49 14.88 -6.03
N ALA A 42 6.47 14.08 -5.68
CA ALA A 42 5.13 14.58 -5.42
C ALA A 42 4.89 14.96 -3.94
N ILE A 43 5.74 14.51 -3.03
CA ILE A 43 5.59 14.80 -1.60
C ILE A 43 6.50 15.97 -1.22
N MET A 44 5.90 17.05 -0.73
CA MET A 44 6.62 18.23 -0.25
C MET A 44 7.46 17.99 1.02
N SER A 45 7.10 16.98 1.81
CA SER A 45 7.76 16.69 3.09
C SER A 45 8.93 15.72 2.88
N GLU A 46 10.15 16.24 2.94
CA GLU A 46 11.37 15.44 2.86
C GLU A 46 11.53 14.47 4.04
N ASN A 47 10.90 14.78 5.18
CA ASN A 47 11.00 14.03 6.42
C ASN A 47 10.12 12.77 6.46
N LEU A 48 9.30 12.52 5.44
CA LEU A 48 8.54 11.27 5.37
C LEU A 48 9.48 10.08 5.18
N CYS A 49 9.14 8.97 5.86
CA CYS A 49 9.89 7.73 5.76
C CYS A 49 9.86 7.18 4.33
N PHE A 50 10.87 6.38 4.00
CA PHE A 50 11.00 5.79 2.67
C PHE A 50 9.74 5.03 2.20
N PRO A 51 9.07 4.20 3.04
CA PRO A 51 7.85 3.52 2.64
C PRO A 51 6.70 4.47 2.30
N ALA A 52 6.56 5.60 3.00
CA ALA A 52 5.53 6.60 2.71
C ALA A 52 5.70 7.21 1.31
N LYS A 53 6.94 7.56 0.94
CA LYS A 53 7.25 8.05 -0.40
C LYS A 53 6.98 7.00 -1.47
N LEU A 54 7.29 5.74 -1.16
CA LEU A 54 7.08 4.61 -2.07
C LEU A 54 5.58 4.31 -2.29
N VAL A 55 4.75 4.44 -1.26
CA VAL A 55 3.27 4.29 -1.37
C VAL A 55 2.72 5.28 -2.40
N SER A 56 3.13 6.55 -2.33
CA SER A 56 2.71 7.55 -3.31
C SER A 56 3.15 7.21 -4.73
N GLY A 57 4.37 6.67 -4.90
CA GLY A 57 4.84 6.16 -6.18
C GLY A 57 3.96 5.04 -6.75
N HIS A 58 3.57 4.08 -5.92
CA HIS A 58 2.67 3.00 -6.31
C HIS A 58 1.27 3.49 -6.68
N ILE A 59 0.78 4.54 -6.01
CA ILE A 59 -0.48 5.20 -6.37
C ILE A 59 -0.37 5.83 -7.76
N PHE A 60 0.73 6.53 -8.06
CA PHE A 60 0.94 7.11 -9.39
C PHE A 60 1.08 6.07 -10.51
N ASP A 61 1.77 4.95 -10.26
CA ASP A 61 1.85 3.83 -11.21
C ASP A 61 0.45 3.27 -11.53
N LEU A 62 -0.41 3.09 -10.52
CA LEU A 62 -1.79 2.65 -10.72
C LEU A 62 -2.63 3.68 -11.48
N MET A 63 -2.49 4.97 -11.15
CA MET A 63 -3.16 6.05 -11.88
C MET A 63 -2.74 6.07 -13.36
N ALA A 64 -1.45 5.91 -13.64
CA ALA A 64 -0.92 5.87 -15.01
C ALA A 64 -1.44 4.67 -15.81
N ARG A 65 -1.76 3.56 -15.14
CA ARG A 65 -2.38 2.38 -15.77
C ARG A 65 -3.88 2.52 -16.02
N GLY A 66 -4.50 3.61 -15.56
CA GLY A 66 -5.91 3.90 -15.83
C GLY A 66 -6.88 3.02 -15.05
N VAL A 67 -6.52 2.57 -13.84
CA VAL A 67 -7.45 1.82 -12.98
C VAL A 67 -8.65 2.70 -12.56
N ASP A 68 -9.85 2.12 -12.51
CA ASP A 68 -11.07 2.86 -12.16
C ASP A 68 -11.11 3.32 -10.69
N ARG A 69 -10.52 2.50 -9.81
CA ARG A 69 -10.54 2.65 -8.36
C ARG A 69 -9.23 2.17 -7.75
N ILE A 70 -8.75 2.89 -6.74
CA ILE A 70 -7.61 2.49 -5.92
C ILE A 70 -8.12 2.12 -4.54
N PHE A 71 -7.95 0.85 -4.18
CA PHE A 71 -8.22 0.36 -2.84
C PHE A 71 -6.96 0.43 -1.98
N TYR A 72 -7.01 1.27 -0.94
CA TYR A 72 -5.96 1.44 0.07
C TYR A 72 -6.62 1.79 1.42
N PRO A 73 -7.10 0.79 2.17
CA PRO A 73 -7.69 0.98 3.50
C PRO A 73 -6.65 1.46 4.51
N MET A 74 -7.08 2.28 5.46
CA MET A 74 -6.30 2.61 6.66
C MET A 74 -6.58 1.59 7.78
N VAL A 75 -5.60 0.76 8.09
CA VAL A 75 -5.67 -0.28 9.14
C VAL A 75 -4.69 0.06 10.24
N PHE A 76 -5.18 0.75 11.28
CA PHE A 76 -4.35 1.22 12.40
C PHE A 76 -3.95 0.13 13.39
N PHE A 77 -4.75 -0.92 13.52
CA PHE A 77 -4.50 -2.01 14.44
C PHE A 77 -4.58 -3.32 13.68
N GLU A 78 -3.47 -4.06 13.69
CA GLU A 78 -3.40 -5.40 13.10
C GLU A 78 -3.59 -6.48 14.16
N GLN A 79 -3.52 -7.74 13.76
CA GLN A 79 -3.47 -8.84 14.72
C GLN A 79 -2.15 -8.80 15.50
N LYS A 80 -2.20 -9.24 16.76
CA LYS A 80 -1.00 -9.34 17.58
C LYS A 80 -0.18 -10.55 17.13
N GLU A 81 0.85 -10.31 16.31
CA GLU A 81 1.71 -11.38 15.77
C GLU A 81 2.60 -12.02 16.84
N PHE A 82 3.09 -11.21 17.78
CA PHE A 82 4.02 -11.65 18.81
C PHE A 82 3.36 -11.56 20.19
N SER A 83 3.42 -12.63 20.97
CA SER A 83 2.80 -12.70 22.30
C SER A 83 3.35 -11.61 23.25
N ASP A 84 4.63 -11.28 23.10
CA ASP A 84 5.40 -10.30 23.87
C ASP A 84 5.38 -8.88 23.30
N ALA A 85 4.72 -8.64 22.16
CA ALA A 85 4.56 -7.28 21.65
C ALA A 85 3.72 -6.42 22.61
N ASP A 86 4.14 -5.17 22.83
CA ASP A 86 3.36 -4.22 23.63
C ASP A 86 2.10 -3.74 22.89
N ASN A 87 2.15 -3.67 21.55
CA ASN A 87 1.04 -3.23 20.71
C ASN A 87 1.17 -3.76 19.27
N CYS A 88 0.09 -3.63 18.49
CA CYS A 88 -0.03 -3.97 17.07
C CYS A 88 -0.45 -2.74 16.24
N PHE A 89 0.04 -1.56 16.63
CA PHE A 89 -0.29 -0.29 15.98
C PHE A 89 0.54 -0.08 14.72
N ASN A 90 -0.15 0.13 13.60
CA ASN A 90 0.47 0.42 12.32
C ASN A 90 0.61 1.94 12.09
N CYS A 91 1.67 2.34 11.39
CA CYS A 91 1.92 3.74 11.10
C CYS A 91 0.86 4.31 10.15
N PRO A 92 0.13 5.38 10.54
CA PRO A 92 -1.02 5.91 9.78
C PRO A 92 -0.62 6.53 8.43
N VAL A 93 0.68 6.72 8.19
CA VAL A 93 1.20 7.28 6.94
C VAL A 93 1.29 6.20 5.84
N VAL A 94 1.39 4.94 6.23
CA VAL A 94 1.74 3.82 5.35
C VAL A 94 0.77 2.63 5.45
N SER A 95 -0.28 2.76 6.24
CA SER A 95 -1.19 1.68 6.60
C SER A 95 -2.65 2.09 6.63
#